data_AF-A0A2E0X0N1-F1
#
_entry.id   AF-A0A2E0X0N1-F1
#
_cell.length_a   1.000
_cell.length_b   1.000
_cell.length_c   1.000
_cell.angle_alpha   90.00
_cell.angle_beta   90.00
_cell.angle_gamma   90.00
#
_symmetry.space_group_name_H-M   'P 1'
#
loop_
_entity.id
_entity.type
_entity.pdbx_description
1 polymer ?
#
loop_
_entity_poly.entity_id
_entity_poly.type
_entity_poly.pdbx_seq_one_letter_code
_entity_poly.pdbx_strand_id
1 'polypeptide(L)'
;MFEGSLLKCKNEFQEKKIPFMANIFAEVAFRDDVSTALAHQVYVIADRMTYRQLLIVATVHRKEEIAFDTTKWNTSFTMCFIPGRSRAHVMTDELAGFMRELYALSRTGEDLLSYDRTSTVHHGSEQGVLTMLGRLVYELMRLDQIDVAELVSLKDEFVRITGIP
;
A
#
# COMPACT_ATOMS: atom_id res chain seq x y z
N MET A 1 14.38 28.72 -8.22
CA MET A 1 15.09 27.42 -8.30
C MET A 1 14.43 26.28 -7.51
N PHE A 2 13.63 26.53 -6.46
CA PHE A 2 13.01 25.47 -5.65
C PHE A 2 11.79 24.78 -6.30
N GLU A 3 11.03 25.50 -7.11
CA GLU A 3 9.82 24.97 -7.75
C GLU A 3 10.12 23.89 -8.79
N GLY A 4 11.24 24.06 -9.54
CA GLY A 4 11.69 23.06 -10.51
C GLY A 4 12.13 21.73 -9.87
N SER A 5 12.78 21.78 -8.69
CA SER A 5 13.13 20.56 -7.94
C SER A 5 11.90 19.89 -7.32
N LEU A 6 10.95 20.67 -6.77
CA LEU A 6 9.70 20.11 -6.21
C LEU A 6 8.83 19.49 -7.30
N LEU A 7 8.74 20.11 -8.47
CA LEU A 7 8.02 19.58 -9.62
C LEU A 7 8.69 18.30 -10.15
N LYS A 8 10.02 18.27 -10.21
CA LYS A 8 10.78 17.07 -10.59
C LYS A 8 10.57 15.92 -9.61
N CYS A 9 10.62 16.17 -8.30
CA CYS A 9 10.32 15.15 -7.29
C CYS A 9 8.87 14.64 -7.39
N LYS A 10 7.90 15.53 -7.62
CA LYS A 10 6.50 15.14 -7.84
C LYS A 10 6.33 14.28 -9.09
N ASN A 11 7.00 14.65 -10.18
CA ASN A 11 6.91 13.94 -11.46
C ASN A 11 7.60 12.59 -11.42
N GLU A 12 8.72 12.46 -10.72
CA GLU A 12 9.48 11.20 -10.59
C GLU A 12 8.58 10.06 -10.06
N PHE A 13 7.74 10.33 -9.07
CA PHE A 13 6.79 9.34 -8.56
C PHE A 13 5.69 8.97 -9.55
N GLN A 14 5.26 9.91 -10.41
CA GLN A 14 4.28 9.63 -11.46
C GLN A 14 4.92 8.84 -12.61
N GLU A 15 6.13 9.21 -13.01
CA GLU A 15 6.91 8.52 -14.05
C GLU A 15 7.16 7.06 -13.68
N LYS A 16 7.47 6.78 -12.40
CA LYS A 16 7.62 5.40 -11.90
C LYS A 16 6.33 4.58 -11.96
N LYS A 17 5.15 5.20 -11.87
CA LYS A 17 3.86 4.51 -11.91
C LYS A 17 3.42 4.12 -13.33
N ILE A 18 3.80 4.90 -14.35
CA ILE A 18 3.34 4.73 -15.73
C ILE A 18 3.58 3.30 -16.28
N PRO A 19 4.77 2.68 -16.11
CA PRO A 19 5.01 1.32 -16.61
C PRO A 19 4.02 0.29 -16.03
N PHE A 20 3.72 0.39 -14.73
CA PHE A 20 2.80 -0.51 -14.05
C PHE A 20 1.34 -0.33 -14.49
N MET A 21 0.94 0.89 -14.85
CA MET A 21 -0.39 1.12 -15.43
C MET A 21 -0.52 0.54 -16.84
N ALA A 22 0.54 0.59 -17.65
CA ALA A 22 0.53 0.00 -18.98
C ALA A 22 0.36 -1.53 -18.94
N ASN A 23 0.89 -2.17 -17.90
CA ASN A 23 0.75 -3.62 -17.69
C ASN A 23 -0.72 -4.06 -17.59
N ILE A 24 -1.63 -3.22 -17.07
CA ILE A 24 -3.06 -3.55 -16.98
C ILE A 24 -3.60 -3.89 -18.38
N PHE A 25 -3.28 -3.06 -19.38
CA PHE A 25 -3.75 -3.27 -20.75
C PHE A 25 -3.06 -4.46 -21.41
N ALA A 26 -1.77 -4.67 -21.12
CA ALA A 26 -1.04 -5.81 -21.63
C ALA A 26 -1.60 -7.13 -21.08
N GLU A 27 -1.80 -7.24 -19.77
CA GLU A 27 -2.32 -8.44 -19.11
C GLU A 27 -3.76 -8.76 -19.53
N VAL A 28 -4.63 -7.76 -19.58
CA VAL A 28 -6.05 -7.95 -19.94
C VAL A 28 -6.21 -8.43 -21.38
N ALA A 29 -5.28 -8.10 -22.29
CA ALA A 29 -5.32 -8.58 -23.67
C ALA A 29 -5.07 -10.10 -23.80
N PHE A 30 -4.46 -10.73 -22.79
CA PHE A 30 -4.11 -12.16 -22.81
C PHE A 30 -4.81 -12.99 -21.72
N ARG A 31 -5.64 -12.36 -20.88
CA ARG A 31 -6.34 -13.00 -19.76
C ARG A 31 -7.84 -13.07 -20.02
N ASP A 32 -8.35 -14.28 -20.28
CA ASP A 32 -9.78 -14.53 -20.48
C ASP A 32 -10.59 -14.54 -19.17
N ASP A 33 -9.91 -14.64 -18.02
CA ASP A 33 -10.52 -14.68 -16.69
C ASP A 33 -10.89 -13.28 -16.15
N VAL A 34 -10.42 -12.22 -16.81
CA VAL A 34 -10.64 -10.82 -16.40
C VAL A 34 -11.57 -10.13 -17.38
N SER A 35 -12.77 -9.77 -16.92
CA SER A 35 -13.70 -8.98 -17.74
C SER A 35 -13.18 -7.55 -17.96
N THR A 36 -13.58 -6.94 -19.08
CA THR A 36 -13.26 -5.54 -19.39
C THR A 36 -13.77 -4.57 -18.32
N ALA A 37 -14.92 -4.87 -17.71
CA ALA A 37 -15.46 -4.08 -16.60
C ALA A 37 -14.54 -4.13 -15.36
N LEU A 38 -14.04 -5.32 -15.02
CA LEU A 38 -13.11 -5.51 -13.89
C LEU A 38 -11.75 -4.85 -14.17
N ALA A 39 -11.24 -4.99 -15.38
CA ALA A 39 -10.02 -4.31 -15.83
C ALA A 39 -10.14 -2.78 -15.70
N HIS A 40 -11.27 -2.22 -16.15
CA HIS A 40 -11.54 -0.78 -16.03
C HIS A 40 -11.64 -0.34 -14.56
N GLN A 41 -12.24 -1.16 -13.70
CA GLN A 41 -12.27 -0.89 -12.26
C GLN A 41 -10.86 -0.83 -11.67
N VAL A 42 -10.02 -1.83 -11.97
CA VAL A 42 -8.61 -1.85 -11.54
C VAL A 42 -7.85 -0.64 -12.06
N TYR A 43 -8.08 -0.23 -13.31
CA TYR A 43 -7.48 0.98 -13.87
C TYR A 43 -7.87 2.24 -13.09
N VAL A 44 -9.16 2.44 -12.78
CA VAL A 44 -9.64 3.62 -12.03
C VAL A 44 -9.05 3.66 -10.62
N ILE A 45 -8.90 2.49 -9.97
CA ILE A 45 -8.22 2.37 -8.68
C ILE A 45 -6.76 2.79 -8.80
N ALA A 46 -6.03 2.15 -9.71
CA ALA A 46 -4.61 2.36 -9.93
C ALA A 46 -4.30 3.82 -10.29
N ASP A 47 -5.16 4.46 -11.09
CA ASP A 47 -5.03 5.86 -11.48
C ASP A 47 -5.10 6.82 -10.28
N ARG A 48 -5.96 6.51 -9.29
CA ARG A 48 -6.07 7.30 -8.06
C ARG A 48 -4.97 7.01 -7.04
N MET A 49 -4.29 5.88 -7.16
CA MET A 49 -3.20 5.49 -6.27
C MET A 49 -1.93 6.28 -6.55
N THR A 50 -1.21 6.62 -5.49
CA THR A 50 0.19 7.09 -5.59
C THR A 50 1.12 5.91 -5.81
N TYR A 51 2.32 6.17 -6.33
CA TYR A 51 3.34 5.11 -6.45
C TYR A 51 3.68 4.47 -5.10
N ARG A 52 3.71 5.27 -4.03
CA ARG A 52 3.93 4.78 -2.68
C ARG A 52 2.82 3.83 -2.20
N GLN A 53 1.57 4.09 -2.57
CA GLN A 53 0.49 3.15 -2.32
C GLN A 53 0.63 1.84 -3.09
N LEU A 54 1.20 1.86 -4.31
CA LEU A 54 1.55 0.64 -5.04
C LEU A 54 2.68 -0.13 -4.32
N LEU A 55 3.69 0.57 -3.79
CA LEU A 55 4.74 -0.05 -2.95
C LEU A 55 4.15 -0.71 -1.71
N ILE A 56 3.15 -0.10 -1.07
CA ILE A 56 2.44 -0.69 0.07
C ILE A 56 1.74 -1.99 -0.35
N VAL A 57 0.99 -1.98 -1.45
CA VAL A 57 0.32 -3.20 -1.97
C VAL A 57 1.33 -4.30 -2.27
N ALA A 58 2.43 -3.95 -2.95
CA ALA A 58 3.51 -4.88 -3.26
C ALA A 58 4.19 -5.44 -1.99
N THR A 59 4.44 -4.58 -0.99
CA THR A 59 5.02 -4.94 0.30
C THR A 59 4.13 -5.93 1.06
N VAL A 60 2.83 -5.72 1.08
CA VAL A 60 1.88 -6.62 1.75
C VAL A 60 1.84 -7.98 1.07
N HIS A 61 1.86 -8.02 -0.27
CA HIS A 61 1.88 -9.28 -1.01
C HIS A 61 3.20 -10.03 -0.85
N ARG A 62 4.33 -9.31 -0.97
CA ARG A 62 5.69 -9.86 -0.95
C ARG A 62 6.32 -9.81 0.44
N LYS A 63 5.51 -9.79 1.49
CA LYS A 63 5.95 -9.62 2.88
C LYS A 63 6.97 -10.67 3.32
N GLU A 64 6.87 -11.89 2.80
CA GLU A 64 7.80 -12.98 3.09
C GLU A 64 9.20 -12.72 2.51
N GLU A 65 9.28 -12.15 1.31
CA GLU A 65 10.53 -11.87 0.60
C GLU A 65 11.39 -10.83 1.33
N ILE A 66 10.75 -9.86 1.97
CA ILE A 66 11.42 -8.80 2.73
C ILE A 66 11.39 -9.02 4.25
N ALA A 67 11.00 -10.22 4.69
CA ALA A 67 10.82 -10.57 6.10
C ALA A 67 10.06 -9.47 6.88
N PHE A 68 8.92 -9.06 6.34
CA PHE A 68 8.08 -8.00 6.86
C PHE A 68 6.86 -8.56 7.57
N ASP A 69 6.66 -8.16 8.82
CA ASP A 69 5.54 -8.63 9.63
C ASP A 69 4.37 -7.65 9.55
N THR A 70 3.39 -7.98 8.72
CA THR A 70 2.18 -7.16 8.52
C THR A 70 1.30 -7.06 9.77
N THR A 71 1.46 -7.93 10.78
CA THR A 71 0.73 -7.80 12.05
C THR A 71 1.21 -6.60 12.87
N LYS A 72 2.46 -6.18 12.66
CA LYS A 72 3.06 -5.00 13.32
C LYS A 72 2.56 -3.68 12.74
N TRP A 73 2.11 -3.66 11.48
CA TRP A 73 1.36 -2.54 10.92
C TRP A 73 0.09 -2.27 11.70
N ASN A 74 -0.68 -3.32 12.04
CA ASN A 74 -1.90 -3.17 12.81
C ASN A 74 -1.62 -2.69 14.24
N THR A 75 -0.56 -3.19 14.87
CA THR A 75 -0.19 -2.73 16.23
C THR A 75 0.12 -1.23 16.23
N SER A 76 0.87 -0.75 15.23
CA SER A 76 1.15 0.69 15.05
C SER A 76 -0.13 1.50 14.82
N PHE A 77 -1.05 0.94 14.03
CA PHE A 77 -2.33 1.55 13.74
C PHE A 77 -3.19 1.68 14.99
N THR A 78 -3.43 0.58 15.70
CA THR A 78 -4.22 0.55 16.92
C THR A 78 -3.61 1.45 18.01
N MET A 79 -2.27 1.50 18.14
CA MET A 79 -1.62 2.38 19.11
C MET A 79 -1.77 3.88 18.79
N CYS A 80 -1.93 4.27 17.53
CA CYS A 80 -2.18 5.67 17.16
C CYS A 80 -3.61 6.14 17.46
N PHE A 81 -4.58 5.22 17.57
CA PHE A 81 -6.01 5.56 17.74
C PHE A 81 -6.57 5.29 19.15
N ILE A 82 -5.79 4.70 20.07
CA ILE A 82 -6.21 4.53 21.47
C ILE A 82 -5.84 5.78 22.28
N PRO A 83 -6.81 6.59 22.73
CA PRO A 83 -6.54 7.72 23.62
C PRO A 83 -5.98 7.21 24.94
N GLY A 84 -4.87 7.79 25.42
CA GLY A 84 -4.34 7.53 26.76
C GLY A 84 -3.36 6.37 26.91
N ARG A 85 -3.03 5.62 25.84
CA ARG A 85 -1.90 4.67 25.82
C ARG A 85 -0.64 5.21 25.13
N SER A 86 -0.56 6.53 24.94
CA SER A 86 0.61 7.21 24.39
C SER A 86 1.81 7.05 25.31
N ARG A 87 2.63 6.03 25.06
CA ARG A 87 4.07 6.25 25.10
C ARG A 87 4.36 7.30 24.04
N ALA A 88 4.38 8.57 24.45
CA ALA A 88 5.01 9.77 23.89
C ALA A 88 5.50 9.79 22.41
N HIS A 89 4.85 9.10 21.48
CA HIS A 89 4.98 9.42 20.07
C HIS A 89 3.99 10.53 19.80
N VAL A 90 4.51 11.76 19.82
CA VAL A 90 3.92 12.83 19.03
C VAL A 90 3.59 12.21 17.68
N MET A 91 2.32 12.26 17.27
CA MET A 91 1.92 11.84 15.94
C MET A 91 2.63 12.78 14.97
N THR A 92 3.82 12.36 14.51
CA THR A 92 4.62 13.16 13.60
C THR A 92 3.84 13.30 12.29
N ASP A 93 4.05 14.41 11.58
CA ASP A 93 3.40 14.62 10.29
C ASP A 93 3.71 13.47 9.31
N GLU A 94 4.89 12.86 9.43
CA GLU A 94 5.31 11.68 8.67
C GLU A 94 4.45 10.44 8.97
N LEU A 95 4.24 10.13 10.25
CA LEU A 95 3.37 9.02 10.66
C LEU A 95 1.93 9.30 10.22
N ALA A 96 1.44 10.52 10.40
CA ALA A 96 0.10 10.91 9.95
C ALA A 96 -0.08 10.76 8.42
N GLY A 97 0.95 11.11 7.65
CA GLY A 97 0.98 10.94 6.20
C GLY A 97 0.93 9.48 5.79
N PHE A 98 1.80 8.64 6.34
CA PHE A 98 1.84 7.21 6.05
C PHE A 98 0.53 6.51 6.44
N MET A 99 -0.02 6.84 7.60
CA MET A 99 -1.30 6.30 8.05
C MET A 99 -2.41 6.70 7.09
N ARG A 100 -2.44 7.94 6.61
CA ARG A 100 -3.43 8.39 5.61
C ARG A 100 -3.35 7.58 4.31
N GLU A 101 -2.15 7.23 3.86
CA GLU A 101 -1.94 6.39 2.66
C GLU A 101 -2.50 4.98 2.85
N LEU A 102 -2.20 4.35 4.00
CA LEU A 102 -2.76 3.05 4.39
C LEU A 102 -4.28 3.09 4.50
N TYR A 103 -4.81 4.13 5.16
CA TYR A 103 -6.25 4.32 5.35
C TYR A 103 -6.99 4.51 4.02
N ALA A 104 -6.39 5.21 3.07
CA ALA A 104 -6.97 5.36 1.75
C ALA A 104 -7.14 3.99 1.09
N LEU A 105 -6.17 3.08 1.23
CA LEU A 105 -6.26 1.72 0.67
C LEU A 105 -7.29 0.83 1.37
N SER A 106 -7.65 1.13 2.61
CA SER A 106 -8.63 0.40 3.41
C SER A 106 -10.01 1.06 3.48
N ARG A 107 -10.27 2.14 2.74
CA ARG A 107 -11.53 2.92 2.86
C ARG A 107 -12.09 3.43 1.53
N THR A 108 -11.40 3.28 0.41
CA THR A 108 -11.83 3.77 -0.90
C THR A 108 -13.05 3.04 -1.52
N GLY A 109 -13.87 2.35 -0.72
CA GLY A 109 -15.02 1.57 -1.21
C GLY A 109 -14.62 0.28 -1.95
N GLU A 110 -13.32 0.03 -2.05
CA GLU A 110 -12.68 -0.99 -2.87
C GLU A 110 -11.68 -1.82 -2.06
N ASP A 111 -11.66 -1.62 -0.72
CA ASP A 111 -10.87 -2.31 0.31
C ASP A 111 -9.76 -3.19 -0.27
N LEU A 112 -8.62 -2.61 -0.63
CA LEU A 112 -7.50 -3.36 -1.21
C LEU A 112 -6.75 -4.17 -0.14
N LEU A 113 -6.89 -3.76 1.11
CA LEU A 113 -6.29 -4.37 2.29
C LEU A 113 -7.38 -4.84 3.26
N SER A 114 -7.32 -6.10 3.68
CA SER A 114 -8.16 -6.60 4.78
C SER A 114 -7.69 -5.96 6.09
N TYR A 115 -8.52 -5.08 6.63
CA TYR A 115 -8.31 -4.48 7.95
C TYR A 115 -9.53 -4.70 8.83
N ASP A 116 -9.37 -5.48 9.89
CA ASP A 116 -10.42 -5.72 10.88
C ASP A 116 -10.33 -4.65 12.00
N ARG A 117 -11.38 -3.82 12.11
CA ARG A 117 -11.46 -2.73 13.09
C ARG A 117 -11.89 -3.18 14.48
N THR A 118 -12.38 -4.41 14.65
CA THR A 118 -13.12 -4.80 15.87
C THR A 118 -12.45 -5.87 16.70
N SER A 119 -11.30 -6.41 16.29
CA SER A 119 -10.70 -7.53 17.02
C SER A 119 -9.96 -7.10 18.28
N THR A 120 -10.70 -6.91 19.36
CA THR A 120 -10.24 -7.30 20.70
C THR A 120 -10.34 -8.82 20.93
N VAL A 121 -11.00 -9.61 20.05
CA VAL A 121 -11.27 -11.05 20.33
C VAL A 121 -11.27 -12.01 19.12
N HIS A 122 -11.09 -11.62 17.85
CA HIS A 122 -11.17 -12.60 16.74
C HIS A 122 -9.80 -13.22 16.38
N HIS A 123 -9.52 -14.39 16.97
CA HIS A 123 -8.60 -15.37 16.41
C HIS A 123 -9.14 -15.87 15.06
N GLY A 124 -8.67 -15.33 13.93
CA GLY A 124 -8.87 -16.01 12.63
C GLY A 124 -8.93 -15.17 11.36
N SER A 125 -8.96 -13.83 11.41
CA SER A 125 -8.82 -13.03 10.18
C SER A 125 -7.34 -12.73 9.92
N GLU A 126 -6.83 -13.13 8.75
CA GLU A 126 -5.48 -12.73 8.32
C GLU A 126 -5.47 -11.21 8.09
N GLN A 127 -5.05 -10.47 9.10
CA GLN A 127 -4.93 -9.02 9.05
C GLN A 127 -3.68 -8.62 8.26
N GLY A 128 -3.78 -7.54 7.49
CA GLY A 128 -2.67 -7.12 6.63
C GLY A 128 -2.45 -8.11 5.49
N VAL A 129 -3.54 -8.52 4.85
CA VAL A 129 -3.53 -9.32 3.62
C VAL A 129 -4.26 -8.53 2.52
N LEU A 130 -3.86 -8.75 1.27
CA LEU A 130 -4.57 -8.18 0.14
C LEU A 130 -5.95 -8.83 0.00
N THR A 131 -6.99 -8.02 -0.23
CA THR A 131 -8.28 -8.55 -0.67
C THR A 131 -8.19 -9.09 -2.09
N MET A 132 -9.27 -9.67 -2.62
CA MET A 132 -9.28 -10.09 -4.03
C MET A 132 -8.96 -8.96 -4.99
N LEU A 133 -9.46 -7.76 -4.72
CA LEU A 133 -9.19 -6.59 -5.57
C LEU A 133 -7.76 -6.09 -5.41
N GLY A 134 -7.21 -6.11 -4.19
CA GLY A 134 -5.79 -5.85 -3.95
C GLY A 134 -4.89 -6.82 -4.70
N ARG A 135 -5.22 -8.11 -4.72
CA ARG A 135 -4.51 -9.13 -5.50
C ARG A 135 -4.60 -8.89 -6.99
N LEU A 136 -5.79 -8.56 -7.51
CA LEU A 136 -5.97 -8.21 -8.92
C LEU A 136 -5.17 -6.97 -9.32
N VAL A 137 -5.12 -5.94 -8.48
CA VAL A 137 -4.24 -4.77 -8.70
C VAL A 137 -2.79 -5.22 -8.76
N TYR A 138 -2.34 -6.04 -7.81
CA TYR A 138 -0.97 -6.57 -7.78
C TYR A 138 -0.61 -7.34 -9.06
N GLU A 139 -1.49 -8.26 -9.48
CA GLU A 139 -1.28 -9.12 -10.65
C GLU A 139 -1.32 -8.34 -11.96
N LEU A 140 -2.39 -7.57 -12.20
CA LEU A 140 -2.60 -6.87 -13.48
C LEU A 140 -1.58 -5.75 -13.69
N MET A 141 -1.10 -5.12 -12.61
CA MET A 141 -0.06 -4.10 -12.72
C MET A 141 1.36 -4.68 -12.74
N ARG A 142 1.52 -6.00 -12.56
CA ARG A 142 2.82 -6.67 -12.44
C ARG A 142 3.71 -6.03 -11.38
N LEU A 143 3.16 -5.84 -10.17
CA LEU A 143 3.92 -5.24 -9.07
C LEU A 143 5.05 -6.16 -8.54
N ASP A 144 5.14 -7.39 -9.04
CA ASP A 144 6.31 -8.27 -8.89
C ASP A 144 7.58 -7.66 -9.51
N GLN A 145 7.44 -6.79 -10.52
CA GLN A 145 8.56 -6.12 -11.18
C GLN A 145 9.18 -4.98 -10.34
N ILE A 146 8.56 -4.59 -9.24
CA ILE A 146 9.13 -3.58 -8.32
C ILE A 146 10.41 -4.14 -7.69
N ASP A 147 11.47 -3.34 -7.67
CA ASP A 147 12.73 -3.74 -7.03
C ASP A 147 12.53 -3.96 -5.52
N VAL A 148 13.07 -5.06 -5.02
CA VAL A 148 13.10 -5.40 -3.59
C VAL A 148 13.75 -4.28 -2.78
N ALA A 149 14.74 -3.58 -3.34
CA ALA A 149 15.39 -2.45 -2.68
C ALA A 149 14.39 -1.32 -2.32
N GLU A 150 13.39 -1.07 -3.18
CA GLU A 150 12.35 -0.07 -2.90
C GLU A 150 11.40 -0.53 -1.79
N LEU A 151 11.09 -1.83 -1.76
CA LEU A 151 10.27 -2.43 -0.70
C LEU A 151 10.98 -2.39 0.66
N VAL A 152 12.28 -2.72 0.68
CA VAL A 152 13.12 -2.62 1.89
C VAL A 152 13.24 -1.17 2.35
N SER A 153 13.41 -0.21 1.44
CA SER A 153 13.42 1.21 1.80
C SER A 153 12.11 1.65 2.46
N LEU A 154 10.96 1.19 1.97
CA LEU A 154 9.66 1.49 2.58
C LEU A 154 9.52 0.84 3.96
N LYS A 155 9.98 -0.41 4.11
CA LYS A 155 10.04 -1.11 5.40
C LYS A 155 10.89 -0.34 6.41
N ASP A 156 12.11 0.05 6.04
CA ASP A 156 13.03 0.75 6.94
C ASP A 156 12.48 2.11 7.36
N GLU A 157 11.81 2.79 6.43
CA GLU A 157 11.05 4.01 6.74
C GLU A 157 9.93 3.73 7.75
N PHE A 158 9.15 2.67 7.57
CA PHE A 158 8.12 2.29 8.52
C PHE A 158 8.70 2.01 9.92
N VAL A 159 9.78 1.26 10.00
CA VAL A 159 10.48 0.95 11.27
C VAL A 159 10.98 2.24 11.92
N ARG A 160 11.56 3.17 11.14
CA ARG A 160 12.03 4.46 11.63
C ARG A 160 10.90 5.31 12.19
N ILE A 161 9.75 5.36 11.50
CA ILE A 161 8.61 6.19 11.88
C ILE A 161 7.88 5.62 13.11
N THR A 162 7.71 4.30 13.16
CA THR A 162 6.91 3.63 14.21
C THR A 162 7.73 3.13 15.39
N GLY A 163 9.05 3.02 15.24
CA GLY A 163 9.93 2.38 16.22
C GLY A 163 9.72 0.86 16.35
N ILE A 164 8.95 0.25 15.43
CA ILE A 164 8.59 -1.16 15.47
C ILE A 164 9.37 -1.91 14.37
N PRO A 165 10.20 -2.91 14.71
CA PRO A 165 11.07 -3.63 13.79
C PRO A 165 10.32 -4.57 12.84
#